data_AF-A0A6N7G367-F1
#
_entry.id   AF-A0A6N7G367-F1
#
_cell.length_a   1.000
_cell.length_b   1.000
_cell.length_c   1.000
_cell.angle_alpha   90.00
_cell.angle_beta   90.00
_cell.angle_gamma   90.00
#
_symmetry.space_group_name_H-M   'P 1'
#
loop_
_entity.id
_entity.type
_entity.pdbx_description
1 polymer ?
#
loop_
_entity_poly.entity_id
_entity_poly.type
_entity_poly.pdbx_seq_one_letter_code
_entity_poly.pdbx_strand_id
1 'polypeptide(L)' 'MQGVERVDRELLDAQALVGHLVAEGSMFEFLAEHRQDVFPDGEFEDLFPSGKGRPSIPASVMASILVLQTLHDFSDRET' A
#
# COMPACT_ATOMS: atom_id res chain seq x y z
N MET A 1 15.69 -5.74 2.91
CA MET A 1 14.60 -6.44 3.63
C MET A 1 13.26 -5.90 3.14
N GLN A 2 12.34 -6.79 2.78
CA GLN A 2 10.98 -6.41 2.40
C GLN A 2 10.23 -5.80 3.58
N GLY A 3 9.52 -4.70 3.32
CA GLY A 3 8.51 -4.18 4.24
C GLY A 3 7.27 -5.06 4.22
N VAL A 4 6.70 -5.32 5.40
CA VAL A 4 5.47 -6.10 5.57
C VAL A 4 4.44 -5.19 6.18
N GLU A 5 3.25 -5.16 5.59
CA GLU A 5 2.13 -4.42 6.13
C GLU A 5 1.53 -5.20 7.31
N ARG A 6 1.48 -4.56 8.49
CA ARG A 6 0.99 -5.17 9.72
C ARG A 6 -0.50 -4.95 9.85
N VAL A 7 -1.21 -5.98 10.31
CA VAL A 7 -2.66 -5.95 10.56
C VAL A 7 -2.99 -5.14 11.83
N ASP A 8 -2.01 -4.97 12.72
CA ASP A 8 -2.20 -4.23 13.97
C ASP A 8 -2.42 -2.75 13.70
N ARG A 9 -3.56 -2.23 14.16
CA ARG A 9 -3.85 -0.79 14.09
C ARG A 9 -2.82 0.01 14.89
N GLU A 10 -2.24 0.99 14.24
CA GLU A 10 -1.36 1.95 14.89
C GLU A 10 -2.18 3.02 15.63
N LEU A 11 -1.56 3.71 16.59
CA LEU A 11 -2.21 4.76 17.39
C LEU A 11 -2.79 5.89 16.53
N LEU A 12 -2.26 6.06 15.31
CA LEU A 12 -2.68 7.04 14.30
C LEU A 12 -3.16 6.37 13.01
N ASP A 13 -3.91 5.27 13.13
CA ASP A 13 -4.48 4.56 11.98
C ASP A 13 -5.44 5.46 11.17
N ALA A 14 -5.05 5.79 9.94
CA ALA A 14 -5.79 6.72 9.09
C ALA A 14 -7.16 6.16 8.69
N GLN A 15 -7.26 4.86 8.43
CA GLN A 15 -8.53 4.23 8.08
C GLN A 15 -9.54 4.36 9.23
N ALA A 16 -9.11 4.14 10.47
CA ALA A 16 -9.96 4.27 11.66
C ALA A 16 -10.34 5.74 11.97
N LEU A 17 -9.41 6.68 11.80
CA LEU A 17 -9.63 8.09 12.17
C LEU A 17 -10.39 8.87 11.10
N VAL A 18 -10.06 8.66 9.83
CA VAL A 18 -10.49 9.49 8.71
C VAL A 18 -10.94 8.69 7.47
N GLY A 19 -11.10 7.37 7.58
CA GLY A 19 -11.55 6.54 6.44
C GLY A 19 -12.89 6.98 5.84
N HIS A 20 -13.78 7.55 6.66
CA HIS A 20 -15.05 8.14 6.21
C HIS A 20 -14.91 9.34 5.26
N LEU A 21 -13.71 9.89 5.10
CA LEU A 21 -13.42 10.95 4.11
C LEU A 21 -13.11 10.39 2.73
N VAL A 22 -12.84 9.08 2.62
CA VAL A 22 -12.60 8.40 1.35
C VAL A 22 -13.95 8.20 0.65
N ALA A 23 -14.01 8.47 -0.65
CA ALA A 23 -15.24 8.32 -1.42
C ALA A 23 -15.63 6.84 -1.54
N GLU A 24 -16.88 6.53 -1.19
CA GLU A 24 -17.46 5.19 -1.31
C GLU A 24 -17.46 4.72 -2.78
N GLY A 25 -17.12 3.46 -2.99
CA GLY A 25 -16.98 2.82 -4.30
C GLY A 25 -15.75 3.27 -5.10
N SER A 26 -14.87 4.09 -4.52
CA SER A 26 -13.66 4.54 -5.21
C SER A 26 -12.54 3.50 -5.18
N MET A 27 -11.59 3.61 -6.13
CA MET A 27 -10.37 2.79 -6.11
C MET A 27 -9.55 3.01 -4.83
N PHE A 28 -9.62 4.20 -4.22
CA PHE A 28 -8.95 4.49 -2.95
C PHE A 28 -9.52 3.65 -1.81
N GLU A 29 -10.85 3.54 -1.71
CA GLU A 29 -11.52 2.69 -0.72
C GLU A 29 -11.19 1.21 -0.97
N PHE A 30 -11.32 0.77 -2.23
CA PHE A 30 -11.02 -0.62 -2.61
C PHE A 30 -9.59 -1.03 -2.22
N LEU A 31 -8.59 -0.20 -2.52
CA LEU A 31 -7.20 -0.48 -2.18
C LEU A 31 -6.93 -0.35 -0.67
N ALA A 32 -7.63 0.53 0.05
CA ALA A 32 -7.51 0.61 1.50
C ALA A 32 -7.98 -0.68 2.18
N GLU A 33 -8.99 -1.35 1.64
CA GLU A 33 -9.57 -2.57 2.21
C GLU A 33 -8.90 -3.86 1.70
N HIS A 34 -8.48 -3.91 0.44
CA HIS A 34 -8.14 -5.17 -0.23
C HIS A 34 -6.70 -5.26 -0.77
N ARG A 35 -5.85 -4.25 -0.60
CA ARG A 35 -4.51 -4.25 -1.22
C ARG A 35 -3.64 -5.46 -0.83
N GLN A 36 -3.79 -6.02 0.37
CA GLN A 36 -3.02 -7.20 0.77
C GLN A 36 -3.48 -8.49 0.08
N ASP A 37 -4.75 -8.54 -0.33
CA ASP A 37 -5.30 -9.65 -1.12
C ASP A 37 -4.89 -9.54 -2.60
N VAL A 38 -4.85 -8.31 -3.12
CA VAL A 38 -4.50 -8.03 -4.53
C VAL A 38 -2.99 -8.08 -4.76
N PHE A 39 -2.19 -7.65 -3.78
CA PHE A 39 -0.72 -7.57 -3.84
C PHE A 39 -0.11 -8.29 -2.65
N PRO A 40 -0.18 -9.63 -2.60
CA PRO A 40 0.35 -10.40 -1.49
C PRO A 40 1.87 -10.25 -1.42
N ASP A 41 2.42 -10.09 -0.21
CA ASP A 41 3.85 -9.85 0.01
C ASP A 41 4.75 -10.92 -0.65
N GLY A 42 4.29 -12.17 -0.69
CA GLY A 42 5.03 -13.30 -1.28
C GLY A 42 5.35 -13.12 -2.77
N GLU A 43 4.56 -12.34 -3.50
CA GLU A 43 4.78 -12.09 -4.94
C GLU A 43 5.95 -11.11 -5.21
N PHE A 44 6.47 -10.45 -4.17
CA PHE A 44 7.54 -9.46 -4.29
C PHE A 44 8.85 -9.90 -3.63
N GLU A 45 8.92 -11.09 -3.04
CA GLU A 45 10.07 -11.57 -2.27
C GLU A 45 11.37 -11.60 -3.09
N ASP A 46 11.26 -11.86 -4.40
CA ASP A 46 12.39 -11.92 -5.34
C ASP A 46 13.08 -10.56 -5.52
N LEU A 47 12.36 -9.45 -5.28
CA LEU A 47 12.90 -8.09 -5.30
C LEU A 47 13.78 -7.78 -4.06
N PHE A 48 13.70 -8.61 -3.02
CA PHE A 48 14.38 -8.38 -1.73
C PHE A 48 15.34 -9.53 -1.38
N PRO A 49 16.47 -9.68 -2.08
CA PRO A 49 17.41 -10.81 -1.93
C PRO A 49 18.12 -10.87 -0.56
N SER A 50 17.94 -9.84 0.28
CA SER A 50 18.52 -9.76 1.61
C SER A 50 17.45 -9.50 2.67
N GLY A 51 17.41 -10.39 3.66
CA GLY A 51 16.65 -10.22 4.89
C GLY A 51 17.32 -9.27 5.89
N LYS A 52 18.36 -8.52 5.52
CA LYS A 52 19.03 -7.54 6.39
C LYS A 52 18.75 -6.11 5.91
N GLY A 53 18.94 -5.15 6.82
CA GLY A 53 18.77 -3.72 6.56
C GLY A 53 17.43 -3.16 7.01
N ARG A 54 17.21 -1.87 6.77
CA ARG A 54 15.93 -1.20 7.03
C ARG A 54 14.85 -1.80 6.10
N PRO A 55 13.66 -2.15 6.61
CA PRO A 55 12.55 -2.56 5.76
C PRO A 55 12.19 -1.47 4.75
N SER A 56 11.81 -1.87 3.54
CA SER A 56 11.17 -0.95 2.58
C SER A 56 9.79 -0.52 3.07
N ILE A 57 9.17 0.40 2.34
CA ILE A 57 7.70 0.52 2.38
C ILE A 57 7.11 -0.84 1.93
N PRO A 58 6.00 -1.31 2.52
CA PRO A 58 5.35 -2.55 2.08
C PRO A 58 5.06 -2.54 0.58
N ALA A 59 5.26 -3.68 -0.07
CA ALA A 59 5.10 -3.79 -1.52
C ALA A 59 3.64 -3.53 -1.95
N SER A 60 2.67 -3.99 -1.14
CA SER A 60 1.24 -3.70 -1.30
C SER A 60 0.93 -2.20 -1.41
N VAL A 61 1.60 -1.38 -0.59
CA VAL A 61 1.44 0.09 -0.59
C VAL A 61 2.05 0.69 -1.85
N MET A 62 3.26 0.29 -2.22
CA MET A 62 3.91 0.79 -3.44
C MET A 62 3.12 0.41 -4.70
N ALA A 63 2.63 -0.83 -4.78
CA ALA A 63 1.78 -1.28 -5.87
C ALA A 63 0.48 -0.46 -5.96
N SER A 64 -0.14 -0.17 -4.81
CA SER A 64 -1.33 0.70 -4.75
C SER A 64 -1.05 2.11 -5.29
N ILE A 65 0.11 2.70 -4.96
CA ILE A 65 0.53 4.01 -5.50
C ILE A 65 0.65 3.95 -7.03
N LEU A 66 1.34 2.93 -7.57
CA LEU A 66 1.53 2.79 -9.01
C LEU A 66 0.19 2.60 -9.76
N VAL A 67 -0.75 1.85 -9.18
CA VAL A 67 -2.11 1.71 -9.72
C VAL A 67 -2.82 3.06 -9.78
N LEU A 68 -2.82 3.80 -8.67
CA LEU A 68 -3.48 5.09 -8.61
C LEU A 68 -2.83 6.11 -9.55
N GLN A 69 -1.50 6.18 -9.59
CA GLN A 69 -0.78 7.02 -10.55
C GLN A 69 -1.18 6.69 -11.99
N THR A 70 -1.23 5.40 -12.34
CA THR A 70 -1.61 4.96 -13.69
C THR A 70 -3.04 5.33 -14.03
N LEU A 71 -3.99 5.15 -13.09
CA LEU A 71 -5.40 5.48 -13.31
C LEU A 71 -5.65 6.99 -13.41
N HIS A 72 -4.82 7.80 -12.74
CA HIS A 72 -4.94 9.25 -12.71
C HIS A 72 -4.01 9.97 -13.71
N ASP A 73 -3.22 9.23 -14.49
CA ASP A 73 -2.20 9.77 -15.41
C ASP A 73 -1.22 10.72 -14.71
N PHE A 74 -0.80 10.34 -13.50
CA PHE A 74 0.15 11.11 -12.69
C PHE A 74 1.56 10.54 -12.75
N SER A 75 2.55 11.43 -12.73
CA SER A 75 3.95 11.07 -12.55
C SER A 75 4.32 10.98 -11.06
N ASP A 76 5.48 10.36 -10.76
CA ASP A 76 6.05 10.30 -9.40
C ASP A 76 6.19 11.66 -8.72
N ARG A 77 6.33 12.74 -9.50
CA ARG A 77 6.49 14.09 -8.94
C ARG A 77 5.17 14.72 -8.50
N GLU A 78 4.06 14.17 -8.96
CA GLU A 78 2.71 14.73 -8.77
C GLU A 78 1.93 14.00 -7.67
N THR A 79 2.56 13.03 -7.00
CA THR A 79 2.03 12.29 -5.82
C THR A 79 2.51 12.95 -4.53
#